data_AF-A0A7V4PR17-F1
#
_entry.id   AF-A0A7V4PR17-F1
#
_cell.length_a   1.000
_cell.length_b   1.000
_cell.length_c   1.000
_cell.angle_alpha   90.00
_cell.angle_beta   90.00
_cell.angle_gamma   90.00
#
_symmetry.space_group_name_H-M   'P 1'
#
loop_
_entity.id
_entity.type
_entity.pdbx_description
1 polymer ?
#
loop_
_entity_poly.entity_id
_entity_poly.type
_entity_poly.pdbx_seq_one_letter_code
_entity_poly.pdbx_strand_id
1 'polypeptide(L)' 'MYFASLAEKSLQGLILDRAEMRAVLAAPDERLPELLDAAFRVRYRYFGKRVQIHVLQNAKSG' A
#
# COMPACT_ATOMS: atom_id res chain seq x y z
N MET A 1 -0.26 -12.01 12.01
CA MET A 1 0.38 -11.56 10.76
C MET A 1 1.11 -10.26 11.00
N TYR A 2 2.39 -10.14 10.64
CA TYR A 2 3.19 -8.93 10.85
C TYR A 2 3.29 -8.14 9.53
N PHE A 3 2.62 -6.99 9.39
CA PHE A 3 2.60 -6.25 8.11
C PHE A 3 4.00 -5.82 7.65
N ALA A 4 4.92 -5.59 8.60
CA ALA A 4 6.31 -5.31 8.30
C ALA A 4 7.04 -6.46 7.57
N SER A 5 6.67 -7.73 7.78
CA SER A 5 7.26 -8.84 7.00
C SER A 5 6.74 -8.87 5.56
N LEU A 6 5.52 -8.41 5.32
CA LEU A 6 4.96 -8.27 3.98
C LEU A 6 5.58 -7.12 3.21
N ALA A 7 5.84 -6.00 3.90
CA ALA A 7 6.60 -4.89 3.35
C ALA A 7 8.00 -5.37 2.93
N GLU A 8 8.68 -6.16 3.78
CA GLU A 8 10.00 -6.72 3.45
C GLU A 8 9.94 -7.63 2.21
N LYS A 9 8.97 -8.54 2.13
CA LYS A 9 8.76 -9.36 0.91
C LYS A 9 8.58 -8.49 -0.33
N SER A 10 7.75 -7.45 -0.23
CA SER A 10 7.48 -6.54 -1.35
C SER A 10 8.74 -5.77 -1.77
N LEU A 11 9.54 -5.32 -0.80
CA LEU A 11 10.81 -4.62 -1.03
C LEU A 11 11.88 -5.52 -1.66
N GLN A 12 11.81 -6.83 -1.41
CA GLN A 12 12.65 -7.85 -2.06
C GLN A 12 12.13 -8.24 -3.46
N GLY A 13 11.01 -7.68 -3.92
CA GLY A 13 10.39 -8.02 -5.20
C GLY A 13 9.61 -9.35 -5.18
N LEU A 14 9.36 -9.90 -3.99
CA LEU A 14 8.56 -11.12 -3.83
C LEU A 14 7.07 -10.80 -3.88
N ILE A 15 6.33 -11.67 -4.55
CA ILE A 15 4.87 -11.58 -4.63
C ILE A 15 4.27 -12.23 -3.38
N LEU A 16 3.37 -11.52 -2.70
CA LEU A 16 2.59 -12.07 -1.60
C LEU A 16 1.68 -13.20 -2.11
N ASP A 17 1.54 -14.27 -1.32
CA ASP A 17 0.60 -15.32 -1.68
C ASP A 17 -0.87 -14.91 -1.46
N ARG A 18 -1.80 -15.74 -1.92
CA ARG A 18 -3.23 -15.46 -1.84
C ARG A 18 -3.77 -15.37 -0.40
N ALA A 19 -3.19 -16.10 0.54
CA ALA A 19 -3.60 -16.04 1.95
C ALA A 19 -3.08 -14.74 2.58
N GLU A 20 -1.85 -14.33 2.26
CA GLU A 20 -1.25 -13.08 2.70
C GLU A 20 -2.03 -11.86 2.20
N MET A 21 -2.35 -11.83 0.91
CA MET A 21 -3.17 -10.76 0.33
C MET A 21 -4.54 -10.68 1.00
N ARG A 22 -5.20 -11.81 1.27
CA ARG A 22 -6.49 -11.83 1.97
C ARG A 22 -6.38 -11.31 3.41
N ALA A 23 -5.29 -11.64 4.10
CA ALA A 23 -5.09 -11.20 5.47
C ALA A 23 -4.81 -9.69 5.57
N VAL A 24 -4.25 -9.06 4.53
CA VAL A 24 -4.18 -7.58 4.42
C VAL A 24 -5.57 -6.98 4.27
N LEU A 25 -6.41 -7.55 3.39
CA LEU A 25 -7.78 -7.07 3.16
C LEU A 25 -8.69 -7.26 4.39
N ALA A 26 -8.44 -8.29 5.19
CA ALA A 26 -9.18 -8.60 6.41
C ALA A 26 -8.53 -8.02 7.68
N ALA A 27 -7.61 -7.06 7.54
CA ALA A 27 -6.98 -6.41 8.68
C ALA A 27 -8.05 -5.66 9.52
N PRO A 28 -8.09 -5.87 10.85
CA PRO A 28 -9.01 -5.14 11.71
C PRO A 28 -8.57 -3.68 11.85
N ASP A 29 -9.54 -2.77 12.09
CA ASP A 29 -9.33 -1.33 12.11
C ASP A 29 -8.27 -0.89 13.15
N GLU A 30 -8.18 -1.59 14.29
CA GLU A 30 -7.21 -1.32 15.34
C GLU A 30 -5.76 -1.48 14.86
N ARG A 31 -5.56 -2.26 13.80
CA ARG A 31 -4.26 -2.51 13.19
C ARG A 31 -4.01 -1.69 11.92
N LEU A 32 -4.93 -0.80 11.55
CA LEU A 32 -4.75 0.12 10.42
C LEU A 32 -3.45 0.94 10.55
N PRO A 33 -3.04 1.45 11.73
CA PRO A 33 -1.77 2.17 11.85
C PRO A 33 -0.55 1.33 11.45
N GLU A 34 -0.49 0.05 11.86
CA GLU A 34 0.60 -0.86 11.49
C GLU A 34 0.60 -1.18 9.98
N LEU A 35 -0.58 -1.33 9.38
CA LEU A 35 -0.72 -1.58 7.96
C LEU A 35 -0.26 -0.37 7.13
N LEU A 36 -0.64 0.84 7.56
CA LEU A 36 -0.22 2.09 6.90
C LEU A 36 1.29 2.30 7.01
N ASP A 37 1.91 1.99 8.16
CA ASP A 37 3.37 2.05 8.31
C ASP A 37 4.08 1.11 7.33
N ALA A 38 3.63 -0.15 7.25
CA ALA A 38 4.18 -1.13 6.32
C ALA A 38 4.04 -0.70 4.84
N ALA A 39 2.87 -0.19 4.45
CA ALA A 39 2.63 0.35 3.11
C ALA A 39 3.49 1.59 2.83
N PHE A 40 3.68 2.46 3.82
CA PHE A 40 4.52 3.65 3.71
C PHE A 40 5.99 3.28 3.48
N ARG A 41 6.53 2.25 4.15
CA ARG A 41 7.90 1.75 3.90
C ARG A 41 8.12 1.36 2.44
N VAL A 42 7.16 0.63 1.85
CA VAL A 42 7.21 0.26 0.42
C VAL A 42 7.13 1.51 -0.45
N ARG A 43 6.17 2.41 -0.20
CA ARG A 43 6.01 3.65 -0.96
C ARG A 43 7.25 4.54 -0.89
N TYR A 44 7.85 4.70 0.28
CA TYR A 44 9.01 5.53 0.49
C TYR A 44 10.23 5.03 -0.30
N ARG A 45 10.43 3.70 -0.36
CA ARG A 45 11.54 3.09 -1.13
C ARG A 45 11.48 3.42 -2.63
N TYR A 46 10.29 3.49 -3.21
CA TYR A 46 10.11 3.66 -4.66
C TYR A 46 9.76 5.10 -5.07
N PHE A 47 9.07 5.85 -4.22
CA PHE A 47 8.52 7.17 -4.56
C PHE A 47 8.92 8.27 -3.57
N GLY A 48 9.56 7.93 -2.45
CA GLY A 48 9.86 8.86 -1.37
C GLY A 48 8.61 9.58 -0.88
N LYS A 49 8.74 10.87 -0.60
CA LYS A 49 7.63 11.76 -0.24
C LYS A 49 7.04 12.52 -1.44
N ARG A 50 7.43 12.17 -2.67
CA ARG A 50 7.01 12.88 -3.87
C ARG A 50 5.56 12.57 -4.21
N VAL A 51 4.80 13.60 -4.55
CA VAL A 51 3.39 13.50 -4.97
C VAL A 51 3.29 13.95 -6.43
N GLN A 52 2.51 13.22 -7.22
CA GLN A 52 2.14 13.62 -8.59
C GLN A 52 0.73 14.19 -8.56
N ILE A 53 0.54 15.36 -9.17
CA ILE A 53 -0.76 16.02 -9.26
C ILE A 53 -1.33 15.74 -10.65
N HIS A 54 -2.47 15.06 -10.69
CA HIS A 54 -3.20 14.77 -11.92
C HIS A 54 -4.46 15.64 -11.94
N VAL A 55 -4.55 16.57 -12.90
CA VAL A 55 -5.72 17.43 -13.08
C VAL A 55 -6.67 16.74 -14.05
N LEU A 56 -7.86 16.37 -13.57
CA LEU A 56 -8.92 15.79 -14.39
C LEU A 56 -9.91 16.90 -14.78
N GLN A 57 -9.87 17.31 -16.05
CA GLN A 57 -10.87 18.21 -16.62
C GLN A 57 -11.96 17.38 -17.29
N ASN A 58 -13.04 17.12 -16.56
CA ASN A 58 -14.22 16.47 -17.12
C ASN A 58 -14.97 17.48 -18.00
N ALA A 59 -15.03 17.22 -19.29
CA ALA A 59 -15.92 17.95 -20.19
C ALA A 59 -17.36 17.56 -19.89
N LYS A 60 -18.15 18.49 -19.35
CA LYS A 60 -19.61 18.34 -19.34
C LYS A 60 -20.11 18.76 -20.72
N SER A 61 -20.47 17.80 -21.57
CA SER A 61 -21.57 18.07 -22.50
C SER A 61 -22.79 18.36 -21.62
N GLY A 62 -23.39 19.54 -21.78
CA GLY A 62 -24.61 19.92 -21.04
C GLY A 62 -25.70 18.86 -21.10
#